data_AF-A0A944E9W3-F1
#
_entry.id   AF-A0A944E9W3-F1
#
_cell.length_a   1.000
_cell.length_b   1.000
_cell.length_c   1.000
_cell.angle_alpha   90.00
_cell.angle_beta   90.00
_cell.angle_gamma   90.00
#
_symmetry.space_group_name_H-M   'P 1'
#
loop_
_entity.id
_entity.type
_entity.pdbx_description
1 polymer ?
#
loop_
_entity_poly.entity_id
_entity_poly.type
_entity_poly.pdbx_seq_one_letter_code
_entity_poly.pdbx_strand_id
1 'polypeptide(L)'
;LGAGPHGPLAVDLAADGPHLLVEGGPGSGKTELLRSLAASLAAADRPDRLSLVLVDGGGAERGEGLRVCTDLPHVSTYLAASDPVRMREFAQALSSELKRRAELLGRLDFTGWHAQHAAVAAERIIAPRRPMDGSGDLDPAPSGTLKLRTQKDGPSLTAETALPRLVVLVDDFDALVAPALGSTGRPAAGSVVRALEAVARDGERLGVHLVAASGRPERTADTAAVERAGLRATLEIAPPSADGTAADGSGDPAPGRGRLMRPDDDATTPFQAGRVTGRIPRTATLRPTVVALDWQRMGDPPTRRPLRELGNGPTDLALLASALQRAAQSAGTEAAPPLL
;
A
#
# COMPACT_ATOMS: atom_id res chain seq x y z
N LEU A 1 -6.03 3.86 6.04
CA LEU A 1 -6.57 2.60 6.62
C LEU A 1 -8.07 2.45 6.33
N GLY A 2 -8.86 3.47 6.64
CA GLY A 2 -10.31 3.42 6.51
C GLY A 2 -10.96 4.59 7.23
N ALA A 3 -12.01 4.37 8.01
CA ALA A 3 -12.68 5.41 8.80
C ALA A 3 -12.66 5.09 10.29
N GLY A 4 -12.36 6.09 11.11
CA GLY A 4 -12.50 6.07 12.57
C GLY A 4 -13.66 6.96 13.05
N PRO A 5 -13.80 7.18 14.38
CA PRO A 5 -14.90 7.96 14.96
C PRO A 5 -14.98 9.40 14.47
N HIS A 6 -13.85 9.97 14.04
CA HIS A 6 -13.73 11.39 13.67
C HIS A 6 -13.48 11.58 12.16
N GLY A 7 -13.75 10.56 11.34
CA GLY A 7 -13.57 10.62 9.89
C GLY A 7 -12.47 9.69 9.38
N PRO A 8 -11.83 10.02 8.23
CA PRO A 8 -10.79 9.17 7.65
C PRO A 8 -9.64 8.90 8.62
N LEU A 9 -9.27 7.63 8.77
CA LEU A 9 -8.11 7.21 9.56
C LEU A 9 -6.96 6.81 8.62
N ALA A 10 -5.86 7.54 8.75
CA ALA A 10 -4.62 7.34 8.01
C ALA A 10 -3.45 7.02 8.97
N VAL A 11 -2.43 6.41 8.39
CA VAL A 11 -1.15 6.10 9.02
C VAL A 11 -0.08 6.51 8.04
N ASP A 12 0.96 7.16 8.55
CA ASP A 12 2.16 7.51 7.81
C ASP A 12 3.28 6.55 8.22
N LEU A 13 3.68 5.64 7.33
CA LEU A 13 4.74 4.66 7.61
C LEU A 13 6.12 5.32 7.80
N ALA A 14 6.33 6.57 7.36
CA ALA A 14 7.58 7.28 7.59
C ALA A 14 7.57 8.05 8.92
N ALA A 15 6.42 8.59 9.34
CA ALA A 15 6.31 9.42 10.55
C ALA A 15 5.85 8.65 11.80
N ASP A 16 4.90 7.72 11.65
CA ASP A 16 4.26 7.03 12.77
C ASP A 16 5.01 5.73 13.18
N GLY A 17 6.03 5.34 12.41
CA GLY A 17 6.85 4.15 12.62
C GLY A 17 7.02 3.32 11.34
N PRO A 18 8.21 2.78 11.08
CA PRO A 18 8.57 2.23 9.76
C PRO A 18 7.77 0.98 9.39
N HIS A 19 7.20 0.29 10.37
CA HIS A 19 6.60 -1.03 10.19
C HIS A 19 5.23 -1.12 10.85
N LEU A 20 4.29 -1.76 10.14
CA LEU A 20 2.92 -1.98 10.57
C LEU A 20 2.63 -3.47 10.69
N LEU A 21 2.19 -3.90 11.87
CA LEU A 21 1.70 -5.24 12.10
C LEU A 21 0.17 -5.26 12.04
N VAL A 22 -0.40 -6.19 11.27
CA VAL A 22 -1.85 -6.40 11.15
C VAL A 22 -2.20 -7.77 11.74
N GLU A 23 -2.97 -7.80 12.81
CA GLU A 23 -3.33 -9.03 13.51
C GLU A 23 -4.83 -9.29 13.42
N GLY A 24 -5.24 -10.55 13.48
CA GLY A 24 -6.66 -10.91 13.59
C GLY A 24 -6.96 -12.29 13.04
N GLY A 25 -8.01 -12.96 13.51
CA GLY A 25 -8.33 -14.32 13.09
C GLY A 25 -8.70 -14.46 11.60
N PRO A 26 -8.88 -15.70 11.10
CA PRO A 26 -9.46 -15.94 9.79
C PRO A 26 -10.81 -15.21 9.63
N GLY A 27 -11.03 -14.58 8.47
CA GLY A 27 -12.27 -13.83 8.21
C GLY A 27 -12.34 -12.42 8.79
N SER A 28 -11.34 -11.95 9.55
CA SER A 28 -11.33 -10.59 10.12
C SER A 28 -11.10 -9.46 9.09
N GLY A 29 -10.67 -9.80 7.86
CA GLY A 29 -10.41 -8.84 6.80
C GLY A 29 -8.94 -8.39 6.62
N LYS A 30 -7.97 -9.09 7.22
CA LYS A 30 -6.52 -8.77 7.09
C LYS A 30 -6.06 -8.55 5.66
N THR A 31 -6.32 -9.51 4.77
CA THR A 31 -5.94 -9.43 3.36
C THR A 31 -6.58 -8.22 2.68
N GLU A 32 -7.84 -7.92 2.99
CA GLU A 32 -8.54 -6.76 2.41
C GLU A 32 -7.98 -5.43 2.93
N LEU A 33 -7.55 -5.38 4.19
CA LEU A 33 -6.83 -4.23 4.73
C LEU A 33 -5.47 -4.04 4.03
N LEU A 34 -4.71 -5.12 3.78
CA LEU A 34 -3.46 -5.04 3.03
C LEU A 34 -3.68 -4.55 1.58
N ARG A 35 -4.72 -5.04 0.90
CA ARG A 35 -5.10 -4.56 -0.44
C ARG A 35 -5.48 -3.07 -0.42
N SER A 36 -6.23 -2.65 0.60
CA SER A 36 -6.60 -1.24 0.79
C SER A 36 -5.40 -0.36 1.09
N LEU A 37 -4.41 -0.87 1.84
CA LEU A 37 -3.13 -0.20 2.06
C LEU A 37 -2.33 -0.07 0.76
N ALA A 38 -2.21 -1.14 -0.03
CA ALA A 38 -1.55 -1.11 -1.34
C ALA A 38 -2.19 -0.05 -2.26
N ALA A 39 -3.52 -0.06 -2.35
CA ALA A 39 -4.29 0.92 -3.12
C ALA A 39 -4.06 2.36 -2.62
N SER A 40 -4.09 2.57 -1.30
CA SER A 40 -3.88 3.90 -0.70
C SER A 40 -2.46 4.43 -0.94
N LEU A 41 -1.45 3.57 -0.82
CA LEU A 41 -0.05 3.92 -1.10
C LEU A 41 0.15 4.25 -2.59
N ALA A 42 -0.38 3.41 -3.47
CA ALA A 42 -0.32 3.61 -4.92
C ALA A 42 -1.07 4.87 -5.39
N ALA A 43 -2.15 5.26 -4.70
CA ALA A 43 -2.87 6.49 -4.98
C ALA A 43 -2.14 7.75 -4.48
N ALA A 44 -1.30 7.63 -3.45
CA ALA A 44 -0.61 8.75 -2.81
C ALA A 44 0.73 9.11 -3.47
N ASP A 45 1.39 8.16 -4.12
CA ASP A 45 2.73 8.36 -4.69
C ASP A 45 2.82 7.86 -6.14
N ARG A 46 3.86 8.29 -6.86
CA ARG A 46 4.13 7.89 -8.24
C ARG A 46 4.93 6.57 -8.29
N PRO A 47 4.81 5.78 -9.38
CA PRO A 47 5.52 4.49 -9.50
C PRO A 47 7.05 4.61 -9.62
N ASP A 48 7.58 5.80 -9.93
CA ASP A 48 9.02 6.11 -9.91
C ASP A 48 9.55 6.50 -8.51
N ARG A 49 8.64 6.69 -7.55
CA ARG A 49 8.93 7.16 -6.18
C ARG A 49 8.55 6.13 -5.10
N LEU A 50 7.65 5.21 -5.43
CA LEU A 50 7.20 4.13 -4.58
C LEU A 50 7.22 2.80 -5.33
N SER A 51 7.81 1.78 -4.71
CA SER A 51 7.78 0.39 -5.16
C SER A 51 7.11 -0.49 -4.10
N LEU A 52 6.20 -1.36 -4.54
CA LEU A 52 5.50 -2.33 -3.72
C LEU A 52 6.00 -3.74 -4.02
N VAL A 53 6.31 -4.48 -2.95
CA VAL A 53 6.62 -5.91 -3.00
C VAL A 53 5.54 -6.65 -2.24
N LEU A 54 4.94 -7.65 -2.86
CA LEU A 54 3.82 -8.41 -2.33
C LEU A 54 4.25 -9.84 -2.01
N VAL A 55 3.95 -10.34 -0.83
CA VAL A 55 4.29 -11.70 -0.38
C VAL A 55 3.06 -12.37 0.21
N ASP A 56 2.59 -13.46 -0.42
CA ASP A 56 1.53 -14.32 0.11
C ASP A 56 2.15 -15.53 0.82
N GLY A 57 2.23 -15.47 2.16
CA GLY A 57 2.83 -16.53 2.99
C GLY A 57 2.04 -17.84 3.01
N GLY A 58 0.71 -17.75 2.85
CA GLY A 58 -0.17 -18.91 2.75
C GLY A 58 -0.11 -19.66 1.42
N GLY A 59 0.60 -19.11 0.41
CA GLY A 59 0.62 -19.59 -0.96
C GLY A 59 -0.66 -19.25 -1.74
N ALA A 60 -0.72 -19.68 -3.01
CA ALA A 60 -1.82 -19.33 -3.93
C ALA A 60 -3.13 -20.12 -3.69
N GLU A 61 -3.15 -21.09 -2.77
CA GLU A 61 -4.29 -21.99 -2.56
C GLU A 61 -5.43 -21.36 -1.74
N ARG A 62 -5.21 -20.19 -1.11
CA ARG A 62 -6.20 -19.50 -0.26
C ARG A 62 -7.04 -18.46 -1.01
N GLY A 63 -7.11 -18.57 -2.34
CA GLY A 63 -7.79 -17.61 -3.20
C GLY A 63 -6.82 -16.58 -3.77
N GLU A 64 -7.32 -15.39 -4.11
CA GLU A 64 -6.52 -14.41 -4.86
C GLU A 64 -5.51 -13.63 -4.01
N GLY A 65 -5.52 -13.74 -2.67
CA GLY A 65 -4.51 -13.14 -1.79
C GLY A 65 -4.17 -11.68 -2.12
N LEU A 66 -2.89 -11.34 -2.16
CA LEU A 66 -2.41 -10.05 -2.67
C LEU A 66 -2.26 -10.00 -4.20
N ARG A 67 -2.43 -11.13 -4.90
CA ARG A 67 -2.31 -11.20 -6.37
C ARG A 67 -3.19 -10.19 -7.10
N VAL A 68 -4.38 -9.85 -6.57
CA VAL A 68 -5.25 -8.82 -7.15
C VAL A 68 -4.61 -7.43 -7.23
N CYS A 69 -3.58 -7.16 -6.43
CA CYS A 69 -2.88 -5.88 -6.44
C CYS A 69 -1.80 -5.80 -7.53
N THR A 70 -1.46 -6.89 -8.23
CA THR A 70 -0.39 -6.89 -9.24
C THR A 70 -0.70 -6.01 -10.45
N ASP A 71 -1.96 -5.60 -10.64
CA ASP A 71 -2.35 -4.65 -11.68
C ASP A 71 -1.91 -3.21 -11.37
N LEU A 72 -1.55 -2.91 -10.10
CA LEU A 72 -1.02 -1.60 -9.71
C LEU A 72 0.36 -1.39 -10.34
N PRO A 73 0.63 -0.23 -10.98
CA PRO A 73 1.90 0.02 -11.65
C PRO A 73 3.10 0.12 -10.70
N HIS A 74 2.86 0.27 -9.39
CA HIS A 74 3.89 0.34 -8.35
C HIS A 74 4.42 -1.04 -7.93
N VAL A 75 3.68 -2.12 -8.24
CA VAL A 75 4.06 -3.47 -7.81
C VAL A 75 5.22 -3.95 -8.67
N SER A 76 6.39 -4.09 -8.05
CA SER A 76 7.61 -4.55 -8.72
C SER A 76 7.80 -6.05 -8.58
N THR A 77 7.25 -6.69 -7.54
CA THR A 77 7.44 -8.12 -7.29
C THR A 77 6.27 -8.72 -6.52
N TYR A 78 5.84 -9.91 -6.93
CA TYR A 78 4.87 -10.75 -6.23
C TYR A 78 5.45 -12.13 -5.97
N LEU A 79 5.45 -12.56 -4.69
CA LEU A 79 5.88 -13.88 -4.27
C LEU A 79 4.70 -14.63 -3.63
N ALA A 80 4.30 -15.74 -4.25
CA ALA A 80 3.52 -16.77 -3.56
C ALA A 80 4.48 -17.78 -2.91
N ALA A 81 4.36 -18.01 -1.60
CA ALA A 81 5.26 -18.88 -0.83
C ALA A 81 5.00 -20.38 -1.03
N SER A 82 4.73 -20.80 -2.26
CA SER A 82 4.53 -22.19 -2.67
C SER A 82 5.75 -22.79 -3.39
N ASP A 83 6.63 -21.97 -3.95
CA ASP A 83 7.79 -22.39 -4.74
C ASP A 83 9.12 -22.09 -4.00
N PRO A 84 9.85 -23.12 -3.52
CA PRO A 84 11.10 -22.92 -2.77
C PRO A 84 12.21 -22.26 -3.59
N VAL A 85 12.23 -22.40 -4.91
CA VAL A 85 13.26 -21.78 -5.76
C VAL A 85 13.01 -20.28 -5.81
N ARG A 86 11.78 -19.87 -6.16
CA ARG A 86 11.37 -18.46 -6.15
C ARG A 86 11.52 -17.80 -4.79
N MET A 87 11.24 -18.52 -3.72
CA MET A 87 11.44 -18.03 -2.35
C MET A 87 12.91 -17.74 -2.03
N ARG A 88 13.85 -18.55 -2.55
CA ARG A 88 15.30 -18.31 -2.37
C ARG A 88 15.78 -17.15 -3.23
N GLU A 89 15.36 -17.10 -4.49
CA GLU A 89 15.67 -15.99 -5.41
C GLU A 89 15.17 -14.67 -4.83
N PHE A 90 13.93 -14.65 -4.34
CA PHE A 90 13.35 -13.46 -3.70
C PHE A 90 14.15 -13.01 -2.48
N ALA A 91 14.50 -13.96 -1.59
CA ALA A 91 15.28 -13.63 -0.40
C ALA A 91 16.66 -13.06 -0.76
N GLN A 92 17.32 -13.60 -1.80
CA GLN A 92 18.59 -13.12 -2.31
C GLN A 92 18.47 -11.73 -2.94
N ALA A 93 17.43 -11.51 -3.74
CA ALA A 93 17.14 -10.22 -4.38
C ALA A 93 16.87 -9.13 -3.34
N LEU A 94 15.97 -9.40 -2.37
CA LEU A 94 15.65 -8.45 -1.30
C LEU A 94 16.89 -8.13 -0.45
N SER A 95 17.69 -9.14 -0.09
CA SER A 95 18.94 -8.92 0.67
C SER A 95 19.95 -8.09 -0.12
N SER A 96 20.05 -8.33 -1.43
CA SER A 96 20.94 -7.58 -2.32
C SER A 96 20.48 -6.13 -2.47
N GLU A 97 19.18 -5.89 -2.55
CA GLU A 97 18.61 -4.54 -2.59
C GLU A 97 18.85 -3.76 -1.30
N LEU A 98 18.68 -4.39 -0.13
CA LEU A 98 19.02 -3.77 1.15
C LEU A 98 20.50 -3.39 1.21
N LYS A 99 21.39 -4.28 0.74
CA LYS A 99 22.83 -4.01 0.66
C LYS A 99 23.14 -2.86 -0.30
N ARG A 100 22.56 -2.85 -1.50
CA ARG A 100 22.71 -1.77 -2.49
C ARG A 100 22.26 -0.43 -1.92
N ARG A 101 21.12 -0.39 -1.22
CA ARG A 101 20.63 0.82 -0.53
C ARG A 101 21.61 1.28 0.56
N ALA A 102 22.13 0.37 1.37
CA ALA A 102 23.09 0.70 2.41
C ALA A 102 24.38 1.30 1.83
N GLU A 103 24.87 0.78 0.70
CA GLU A 103 26.02 1.31 -0.02
C GLU A 103 25.73 2.71 -0.61
N LEU A 104 24.56 2.92 -1.20
CA LEU A 104 24.16 4.21 -1.79
C LEU A 104 23.92 5.31 -0.75
N LEU A 105 23.29 4.97 0.37
CA LEU A 105 22.98 5.92 1.45
C LEU A 105 24.22 6.23 2.29
N GLY A 106 25.14 5.26 2.42
CA GLY A 106 26.36 5.40 3.21
C GLY A 106 26.06 5.73 4.67
N ARG A 107 26.38 6.98 5.07
CA ARG A 107 26.14 7.51 6.43
C ARG A 107 24.80 8.21 6.58
N LEU A 108 24.13 8.55 5.48
CA LEU A 108 22.83 9.21 5.52
C LEU A 108 21.73 8.17 5.76
N ASP A 109 20.61 8.64 6.27
CA ASP A 109 19.34 7.93 6.19
C ASP A 109 18.64 8.25 4.86
N PHE A 110 17.59 7.49 4.55
CA PHE A 110 16.82 7.65 3.33
C PHE A 110 16.25 9.08 3.17
N THR A 111 15.74 9.65 4.26
CA THR A 111 15.19 11.01 4.31
C THR A 111 16.23 12.07 3.99
N GLY A 112 17.40 12.01 4.64
CA GLY A 112 18.51 12.92 4.39
C GLY A 112 19.08 12.79 2.98
N TRP A 113 19.18 11.56 2.46
CA TRP A 113 19.63 11.33 1.09
C TRP A 113 18.68 11.95 0.05
N HIS A 114 17.37 11.79 0.23
CA HIS A 114 16.36 12.41 -0.66
C HIS A 114 16.36 13.92 -0.55
N ALA A 115 16.51 14.49 0.65
CA ALA A 115 16.59 15.94 0.83
C ALA A 115 17.78 16.54 0.06
N GLN A 116 18.95 15.89 0.11
CA GLN A 116 20.14 16.33 -0.64
C GLN A 116 19.96 16.20 -2.15
N HIS A 117 19.45 15.07 -2.64
CA HIS A 117 19.29 14.85 -4.09
C HIS A 117 18.15 15.67 -4.70
N ALA A 118 17.12 16.00 -3.92
CA ALA A 118 16.07 16.94 -4.34
C ALA A 118 16.62 18.37 -4.49
N ALA A 119 17.49 18.82 -3.58
CA ALA A 119 18.14 20.13 -3.68
C ALA A 119 19.04 20.22 -4.93
N VAL A 120 19.86 19.19 -5.19
CA VAL A 120 20.71 19.13 -6.39
C VAL A 120 19.89 19.10 -7.69
N ALA A 121 18.75 18.40 -7.70
CA ALA A 121 17.83 18.42 -8.83
C ALA A 121 17.20 19.81 -9.04
N ALA A 122 16.85 20.52 -7.96
CA ALA A 122 16.32 21.88 -8.03
C ALA A 122 17.36 22.91 -8.53
N GLU A 123 18.61 22.81 -8.08
CA GLU A 123 19.71 23.68 -8.54
C GLU A 123 20.03 23.49 -10.02
N ARG A 124 19.94 22.25 -10.54
CA ARG A 124 20.08 21.97 -11.98
C ARG A 124 18.95 22.55 -12.84
N ILE A 125 17.76 22.75 -12.28
CA ILE A 125 16.62 23.38 -12.98
C ILE A 125 16.83 24.90 -13.08
N ILE A 126 17.53 25.51 -12.12
CA ILE A 126 17.83 26.94 -12.08
C ILE A 126 19.24 27.19 -12.64
N ALA A 127 19.48 26.83 -13.90
CA ALA A 127 20.63 27.40 -14.61
C ALA A 127 20.32 28.87 -14.94
N PRO A 128 21.07 29.86 -14.41
CA PRO A 128 20.82 31.25 -14.75
C PRO A 128 21.08 31.46 -16.24
N ARG A 129 20.13 32.08 -16.94
CA ARG A 129 20.40 32.63 -18.28
C ARG A 129 21.60 33.58 -18.14
N ARG A 130 22.71 33.24 -18.79
CA ARG A 130 23.83 34.17 -18.97
C ARG A 130 23.25 35.37 -19.75
N PRO A 131 23.26 36.60 -19.21
CA PRO A 131 22.82 37.75 -19.98
C PRO A 131 23.79 37.89 -21.16
N MET A 132 23.24 37.87 -22.37
CA MET A 132 23.99 38.25 -23.56
C MET A 132 24.25 39.76 -23.45
N ASP A 133 25.52 40.14 -23.40
CA ASP A 133 25.93 41.52 -23.65
C ASP A 133 25.52 41.87 -25.09
N GLY A 134 24.51 42.72 -25.23
CA GLY A 134 23.91 43.06 -26.49
C GLY A 134 23.14 44.37 -26.40
N SER A 135 23.87 45.46 -26.66
CA SER A 135 23.41 46.82 -26.92
C SER A 135 22.08 46.92 -27.69
N GLY A 136 21.18 47.75 -27.18
CA GLY A 136 20.38 48.66 -28.01
C GLY A 136 18.93 48.25 -28.30
N ASP A 137 18.05 49.11 -27.78
CA ASP A 137 16.82 49.64 -28.40
C ASP A 137 15.48 49.24 -27.76
N LEU A 138 14.69 50.29 -27.48
CA LEU A 138 13.42 50.31 -26.77
C LEU A 138 12.27 50.12 -27.76
N ASP A 139 11.39 49.11 -27.55
CA ASP A 139 9.93 49.22 -27.78
C ASP A 139 9.14 47.94 -27.36
N PRO A 140 7.79 47.97 -27.25
CA PRO A 140 7.08 47.54 -26.05
C PRO A 140 6.64 46.06 -26.02
N ALA A 141 6.30 45.61 -24.81
CA ALA A 141 5.86 44.26 -24.49
C ALA A 141 4.59 43.82 -25.24
N PRO A 142 4.56 42.61 -25.82
CA PRO A 142 3.31 41.90 -26.00
C PRO A 142 2.98 41.11 -24.73
N SER A 143 1.74 41.26 -24.27
CA SER A 143 1.14 40.44 -23.21
C SER A 143 1.22 38.96 -23.60
N GLY A 144 2.21 38.27 -23.05
CA GLY A 144 2.43 36.85 -23.26
C GLY A 144 1.45 36.05 -22.43
N THR A 145 0.42 35.49 -23.08
CA THR A 145 -0.29 34.33 -22.52
C THR A 145 0.75 33.32 -22.08
N LEU A 146 0.79 33.01 -20.79
CA LEU A 146 1.58 31.92 -20.22
C LEU A 146 1.16 30.62 -20.94
N LYS A 147 1.87 30.27 -22.02
CA LYS A 147 1.81 28.92 -22.55
C LYS A 147 2.51 28.07 -21.52
N LEU A 148 1.72 27.39 -20.69
CA LEU A 148 2.20 26.28 -19.89
C LEU A 148 2.75 25.26 -20.88
N ARG A 149 4.06 25.29 -21.12
CA ARG A 149 4.75 24.15 -21.73
C ARG A 149 4.56 23.03 -20.72
N THR A 150 3.77 22.03 -21.09
CA THR A 150 3.88 20.71 -20.47
C THR A 150 5.31 20.26 -20.72
N GLN A 151 6.18 20.52 -19.75
CA GLN A 151 7.58 20.18 -19.82
C GLN A 151 7.61 18.65 -19.83
N LYS A 152 7.81 18.08 -21.03
CA LYS A 152 7.86 16.64 -21.29
C LYS A 152 9.04 15.96 -20.59
N ASP A 153 10.01 16.79 -20.16
CA ASP A 153 11.23 16.39 -19.48
C ASP A 153 11.40 17.23 -18.21
N GLY A 154 10.66 16.87 -17.16
CA GLY A 154 11.18 17.09 -15.80
C GLY A 154 12.47 16.26 -15.63
N PRO A 155 13.41 16.65 -14.75
CA PRO A 155 14.66 15.90 -14.63
C PRO A 155 14.35 14.44 -14.30
N SER A 156 14.55 13.57 -15.28
CA SER A 156 14.68 12.14 -15.06
C SER A 156 15.97 12.01 -14.26
N LEU A 157 15.82 11.80 -12.94
CA LEU A 157 16.87 11.15 -12.17
C LEU A 157 17.23 9.91 -12.99
N THR A 158 18.48 9.79 -13.43
CA THR A 158 18.93 8.56 -14.11
C THR A 158 18.47 7.36 -13.28
N ALA A 159 18.16 6.21 -13.89
CA ALA A 159 17.71 5.03 -13.14
C ALA A 159 18.63 4.65 -11.95
N GLU A 160 19.89 5.10 -11.99
CA GLU A 160 20.88 4.97 -10.92
C GLU A 160 20.69 5.93 -9.71
N THR A 161 19.92 7.01 -9.86
CA THR A 161 19.70 8.08 -8.86
C THR A 161 18.25 8.20 -8.39
N ALA A 162 17.33 7.35 -8.85
CA ALA A 162 15.99 7.23 -8.27
C ALA A 162 16.00 6.10 -7.24
N LEU A 163 15.98 6.44 -5.94
CA LEU A 163 15.84 5.47 -4.86
C LEU A 163 14.39 5.51 -4.33
N PRO A 164 13.43 4.80 -4.96
CA PRO A 164 12.04 4.82 -4.51
C PRO A 164 11.92 4.24 -3.10
N ARG A 165 10.93 4.71 -2.34
CA ARG A 165 10.53 4.03 -1.11
C ARG A 165 10.06 2.63 -1.46
N LEU A 166 10.49 1.64 -0.70
CA LEU A 166 10.08 0.25 -0.89
C LEU A 166 9.15 -0.15 0.24
N VAL A 167 7.98 -0.68 -0.07
CA VAL A 167 7.05 -1.23 0.93
C VAL A 167 6.83 -2.70 0.65
N VAL A 168 7.17 -3.54 1.62
CA VAL A 168 6.97 -5.00 1.56
C VAL A 168 5.69 -5.34 2.31
N LEU A 169 4.66 -5.74 1.58
CA LEU A 169 3.38 -6.20 2.11
C LEU A 169 3.39 -7.73 2.19
N VAL A 170 3.28 -8.27 3.40
CA VAL A 170 3.33 -9.71 3.67
C VAL A 170 1.99 -10.16 4.25
N ASP A 171 1.24 -10.95 3.51
CA ASP A 171 0.04 -11.63 4.02
C ASP A 171 0.40 -13.01 4.59
N ASP A 172 -0.38 -13.47 5.57
CA ASP A 172 -0.18 -14.75 6.27
C ASP A 172 1.29 -14.95 6.73
N PHE A 173 1.89 -13.95 7.38
CA PHE A 173 3.29 -13.98 7.85
C PHE A 173 3.58 -15.18 8.77
N ASP A 174 2.61 -15.60 9.60
CA ASP A 174 2.74 -16.80 10.43
C ASP A 174 2.91 -18.09 9.63
N ALA A 175 2.46 -18.14 8.37
CA ALA A 175 2.67 -19.29 7.49
C ALA A 175 4.11 -19.36 6.93
N LEU A 176 4.82 -18.23 6.89
CA LEU A 176 6.26 -18.20 6.57
C LEU A 176 7.11 -18.60 7.77
N VAL A 177 6.68 -18.24 8.98
CA VAL A 177 7.41 -18.56 10.23
C VAL A 177 7.18 -20.00 10.65
N ALA A 178 5.96 -20.53 10.46
CA ALA A 178 5.58 -21.87 10.89
C ALA A 178 4.81 -22.66 9.80
N PRO A 179 5.11 -23.94 9.59
CA PRO A 179 6.02 -24.78 10.39
C PRO A 179 7.50 -24.43 10.19
N ALA A 180 8.31 -24.70 11.22
CA ALA A 180 9.74 -24.44 11.20
C ALA A 180 10.42 -25.17 10.02
N LEU A 181 11.57 -24.64 9.58
CA LEU A 181 12.35 -25.23 8.49
C LEU A 181 12.48 -26.76 8.67
N GLY A 182 12.09 -27.52 7.64
CA GLY A 182 12.29 -28.98 7.59
C GLY A 182 11.09 -29.83 7.99
N SER A 183 9.92 -29.25 8.28
CA SER A 183 8.68 -30.04 8.40
C SER A 183 8.32 -30.70 7.07
N THR A 184 7.95 -31.98 7.09
CA THR A 184 7.56 -32.72 5.88
C THR A 184 6.33 -32.07 5.21
N GLY A 185 6.42 -31.80 3.91
CA GLY A 185 5.27 -31.38 3.08
C GLY A 185 5.11 -29.88 2.82
N ARG A 186 6.00 -28.99 3.31
CA ARG A 186 6.04 -27.57 2.89
C ARG A 186 7.47 -27.06 2.68
N PRO A 187 7.70 -26.18 1.67
CA PRO A 187 9.00 -25.55 1.49
C PRO A 187 9.35 -24.68 2.70
N ALA A 188 10.57 -24.83 3.21
CA ALA A 188 11.06 -24.06 4.33
C ALA A 188 11.29 -22.59 3.93
N ALA A 189 10.46 -21.67 4.44
CA ALA A 189 10.51 -20.25 4.12
C ALA A 189 11.59 -19.45 4.87
N GLY A 190 12.53 -20.13 5.52
CA GLY A 190 13.52 -19.51 6.40
C GLY A 190 14.37 -18.41 5.75
N SER A 191 14.71 -18.55 4.47
CA SER A 191 15.45 -17.50 3.75
C SER A 191 14.62 -16.23 3.60
N VAL A 192 13.32 -16.37 3.31
CA VAL A 192 12.38 -15.25 3.20
C VAL A 192 12.21 -14.59 4.55
N VAL A 193 11.97 -15.36 5.61
CA VAL A 193 11.84 -14.83 6.99
C VAL A 193 13.10 -14.04 7.39
N ARG A 194 14.30 -14.58 7.16
CA ARG A 194 15.56 -13.86 7.45
C ARG A 194 15.69 -12.55 6.67
N ALA A 195 15.29 -12.52 5.41
CA ALA A 195 15.32 -11.30 4.60
C ALA A 195 14.31 -10.26 5.12
N LEU A 196 13.09 -10.69 5.49
CA LEU A 196 12.07 -9.83 6.09
C LEU A 196 12.50 -9.31 7.47
N GLU A 197 13.18 -10.11 8.29
CA GLU A 197 13.74 -9.64 9.55
C GLU A 197 14.87 -8.63 9.35
N ALA A 198 15.67 -8.74 8.27
CA ALA A 198 16.64 -7.71 7.93
C ALA A 198 15.94 -6.39 7.55
N VAL A 199 14.82 -6.46 6.80
CA VAL A 199 13.96 -5.29 6.56
C VAL A 199 13.47 -4.71 7.89
N ALA A 200 12.99 -5.55 8.81
CA ALA A 200 12.49 -5.07 10.10
C ALA A 200 13.54 -4.37 10.97
N ARG A 201 14.82 -4.78 10.87
CA ARG A 201 15.92 -4.22 11.67
C ARG A 201 16.53 -2.96 11.06
N ASP A 202 16.73 -2.97 9.74
CA ASP A 202 17.53 -1.96 9.03
C ASP A 202 16.70 -1.09 8.07
N GLY A 203 15.45 -1.47 7.81
CA GLY A 203 14.63 -0.93 6.74
C GLY A 203 14.32 0.56 6.86
N GLU A 204 14.08 1.05 8.08
CA GLU A 204 13.79 2.48 8.33
C GLU A 204 14.87 3.38 7.73
N ARG A 205 16.13 3.13 8.07
CA ARG A 205 17.28 3.88 7.55
C ARG A 205 17.38 3.78 6.03
N LEU A 206 16.98 2.64 5.47
CA LEU A 206 17.07 2.32 4.04
C LEU A 206 15.84 2.75 3.22
N GLY A 207 14.83 3.35 3.85
CA GLY A 207 13.54 3.69 3.22
C GLY A 207 12.77 2.45 2.74
N VAL A 208 12.89 1.36 3.49
CA VAL A 208 12.18 0.11 3.28
C VAL A 208 11.25 -0.15 4.46
N HIS A 209 9.96 -0.22 4.18
CA HIS A 209 8.91 -0.42 5.18
C HIS A 209 8.34 -1.83 5.06
N LEU A 210 7.98 -2.43 6.20
CA LEU A 210 7.38 -3.76 6.29
C LEU A 210 5.95 -3.61 6.83
N VAL A 211 4.99 -4.15 6.09
CA VAL A 211 3.62 -4.36 6.59
C VAL A 211 3.36 -5.85 6.60
N ALA A 212 3.21 -6.44 7.79
CA ALA A 212 3.02 -7.87 7.94
C ALA A 212 1.67 -8.18 8.56
N ALA A 213 0.90 -9.08 7.97
CA ALA A 213 -0.34 -9.58 8.51
C ALA A 213 -0.18 -10.99 9.09
N SER A 214 -0.70 -11.23 10.29
CA SER A 214 -0.70 -12.55 10.91
C SER A 214 -2.06 -12.94 11.45
N GLY A 215 -2.46 -14.19 11.17
CA GLY A 215 -3.64 -14.81 11.76
C GLY A 215 -3.39 -15.51 13.10
N ARG A 216 -2.12 -15.67 13.46
CA ARG A 216 -1.63 -16.47 14.59
C ARG A 216 -0.47 -15.71 15.25
N PRO A 217 -0.76 -14.64 16.00
CA PRO A 217 0.28 -13.80 16.62
C PRO A 217 1.22 -14.59 17.53
N GLU A 218 0.74 -15.67 18.16
CA GLU A 218 1.54 -16.58 18.98
C GLU A 218 2.70 -17.24 18.21
N ARG A 219 2.60 -17.34 16.88
CA ARG A 219 3.65 -17.90 16.02
C ARG A 219 4.69 -16.88 15.58
N THR A 220 4.38 -15.60 15.69
CA THR A 220 5.21 -14.50 15.19
C THR A 220 5.75 -13.61 16.31
N ALA A 221 5.35 -13.86 17.56
CA ALA A 221 5.69 -13.06 18.74
C ALA A 221 7.19 -12.76 18.88
N ASP A 222 8.06 -13.75 18.62
CA ASP A 222 9.51 -13.63 18.80
C ASP A 222 10.25 -13.12 17.54
N THR A 223 9.51 -12.63 16.53
CA THR A 223 10.13 -12.15 15.28
C THR A 223 10.51 -10.67 15.38
N ALA A 224 11.59 -10.29 14.69
CA ALA A 224 11.98 -8.88 14.60
C ALA A 224 10.89 -7.99 13.97
N ALA A 225 10.04 -8.55 13.10
CA ALA A 225 8.90 -7.85 12.52
C ALA A 225 7.89 -7.42 13.59
N VAL A 226 7.61 -8.29 14.57
CA VAL A 226 6.72 -7.97 15.69
C VAL A 226 7.42 -7.05 16.68
N GLU A 227 8.70 -7.27 17.00
CA GLU A 227 9.47 -6.43 17.93
C GLU A 227 9.60 -4.98 17.44
N ARG A 228 9.81 -4.77 16.13
CA ARG A 228 10.08 -3.46 15.52
C ARG A 228 8.83 -2.79 14.93
N ALA A 229 7.67 -3.45 14.95
CA ALA A 229 6.42 -2.83 14.54
C ALA A 229 5.97 -1.79 15.58
N GLY A 230 6.23 -0.52 15.27
CA GLY A 230 5.71 0.61 16.04
C GLY A 230 4.19 0.75 15.90
N LEU A 231 3.65 0.38 14.74
CA LEU A 231 2.21 0.45 14.46
C LEU A 231 1.57 -0.93 14.52
N ARG A 232 0.41 -1.02 15.17
CA ARG A 232 -0.36 -2.26 15.24
C ARG A 232 -1.83 -2.04 14.93
N ALA A 233 -2.36 -2.82 14.01
CA ALA A 233 -3.78 -2.88 13.69
C ALA A 233 -4.33 -4.26 14.07
N THR A 234 -5.13 -4.33 15.13
CA THR A 234 -5.77 -5.59 15.55
C THR A 234 -7.21 -5.61 15.03
N LEU A 235 -7.52 -6.57 14.17
CA LEU A 235 -8.83 -6.74 13.55
C LEU A 235 -9.70 -7.74 14.33
N GLU A 236 -10.96 -7.38 14.49
CA GLU A 236 -11.98 -8.17 15.14
C GLU A 236 -12.56 -9.20 14.16
N ILE A 237 -12.93 -10.37 14.67
CA ILE A 237 -13.67 -11.36 13.87
C ILE A 237 -15.13 -10.96 13.91
N ALA A 238 -15.70 -10.65 12.74
CA ALA A 238 -17.13 -10.44 12.62
C ALA A 238 -17.88 -11.74 12.99
N PRO A 239 -18.94 -11.69 13.82
CA PRO A 239 -19.81 -12.84 14.00
C PRO A 239 -20.34 -13.31 12.64
N PRO A 240 -20.45 -14.63 12.42
CA PRO A 240 -20.99 -15.14 11.16
C PRO A 240 -22.42 -14.63 10.96
N SER A 241 -22.70 -14.05 9.80
CA SER A 241 -24.04 -13.65 9.40
C SER A 241 -24.97 -14.86 9.45
N ALA A 242 -26.09 -14.74 10.16
CA ALA A 242 -27.04 -15.83 10.39
C ALA A 242 -27.56 -16.47 9.10
N ASP A 243 -27.56 -15.72 7.99
CA ASP A 243 -28.15 -16.12 6.71
C ASP A 243 -27.11 -16.51 5.64
N GLY A 244 -25.81 -16.56 5.96
CA GLY A 244 -24.75 -16.95 5.01
C GLY A 244 -24.58 -16.02 3.80
N THR A 245 -25.39 -14.98 3.68
CA THR A 245 -25.18 -13.87 2.75
C THR A 245 -24.03 -13.02 3.27
N ALA A 246 -23.09 -12.65 2.38
CA ALA A 246 -22.14 -11.58 2.66
C ALA A 246 -22.90 -10.37 3.23
N ALA A 247 -22.26 -9.59 4.10
CA ALA A 247 -22.83 -8.40 4.76
C ALA A 247 -23.17 -7.30 3.74
N ASP A 248 -24.13 -7.59 2.86
CA ASP A 248 -24.68 -6.72 1.84
C ASP A 248 -25.91 -6.07 2.44
N GLY A 249 -25.67 -5.07 3.28
CA GLY A 249 -26.69 -4.14 3.75
C GLY A 249 -27.60 -4.61 4.89
N SER A 250 -27.56 -5.89 5.28
CA SER A 250 -28.05 -6.33 6.61
C SER A 250 -27.16 -5.69 7.68
N GLY A 251 -27.69 -5.32 8.84
CA GLY A 251 -26.95 -4.61 9.89
C GLY A 251 -25.76 -5.35 10.51
N ASP A 252 -25.33 -6.48 9.96
CA ASP A 252 -24.20 -7.28 10.44
C ASP A 252 -22.87 -6.54 10.20
N PRO A 253 -21.94 -6.58 11.17
CA PRO A 253 -20.64 -5.96 10.99
C PRO A 253 -19.85 -6.72 9.90
N ALA A 254 -19.55 -6.05 8.79
CA ALA A 254 -18.64 -6.58 7.79
C ALA A 254 -17.22 -6.73 8.37
N PRO A 255 -16.39 -7.66 7.84
CA PRO A 255 -14.97 -7.74 8.16
C PRO A 255 -14.25 -6.38 8.03
N GLY A 256 -13.14 -6.24 8.75
CA GLY A 256 -12.31 -5.03 8.71
C GLY A 256 -12.52 -4.06 9.88
N ARG A 257 -13.41 -4.37 10.83
CA ARG A 257 -13.42 -3.66 12.12
C ARG A 257 -12.17 -3.99 12.91
N GLY A 258 -11.57 -3.00 13.54
CA GLY A 258 -10.41 -3.19 14.38
C GLY A 258 -10.00 -1.97 15.16
N ARG A 259 -8.82 -2.06 15.74
CA ARG A 259 -8.21 -1.03 16.59
C ARG A 259 -6.78 -0.77 16.12
N LEU A 260 -6.44 0.50 15.95
CA LEU A 260 -5.09 0.96 15.65
C LEU A 260 -4.42 1.41 16.94
N MET A 261 -3.21 0.94 17.17
CA MET A 261 -2.29 1.39 18.21
C MET A 261 -1.08 2.02 17.52
N ARG A 262 -0.70 3.22 17.96
CA ARG A 262 0.53 3.92 17.55
C ARG A 262 1.56 3.85 18.68
N PRO A 263 2.86 4.06 18.41
CA PRO A 263 3.91 3.95 19.43
C PRO A 263 3.69 4.84 20.66
N ASP A 264 3.23 6.07 20.43
CA ASP A 264 3.10 7.11 21.46
C ASP A 264 1.66 7.24 22.02
N ASP A 265 0.72 6.44 21.50
CA ASP A 265 -0.68 6.49 21.90
C ASP A 265 -0.97 5.41 22.96
N ASP A 266 -1.26 5.84 24.19
CA ASP A 266 -1.71 4.95 25.27
C ASP A 266 -3.13 4.39 25.01
N ALA A 267 -3.85 4.98 24.04
CA ALA A 267 -5.20 4.62 23.65
C ALA A 267 -5.25 4.02 22.24
N THR A 268 -6.07 2.98 22.07
CA THR A 268 -6.35 2.43 20.74
C THR A 268 -7.46 3.21 20.04
N THR A 269 -7.27 3.52 18.76
CA THR A 269 -8.28 4.16 17.92
C THR A 269 -9.10 3.10 17.19
N PRO A 270 -10.41 2.96 17.44
CA PRO A 270 -11.24 2.03 16.69
C PRO A 270 -11.40 2.50 15.24
N PHE A 271 -11.50 1.57 14.30
CA PHE A 271 -11.70 1.89 12.89
C PHE A 271 -12.42 0.78 12.12
N GLN A 272 -12.96 1.15 10.97
CA GLN A 272 -13.43 0.26 9.92
C GLN A 272 -12.48 0.37 8.74
N ALA A 273 -11.83 -0.73 8.36
CA ALA A 273 -10.99 -0.81 7.17
C ALA A 273 -11.79 -0.53 5.89
N GLY A 274 -11.13 0.09 4.92
CA GLY A 274 -11.66 0.20 3.56
C GLY A 274 -11.81 -1.19 2.90
N ARG A 275 -12.70 -1.27 1.92
CA ARG A 275 -12.83 -2.41 1.00
C ARG A 275 -12.61 -1.88 -0.42
N VAL A 276 -11.69 -2.48 -1.16
CA VAL A 276 -11.31 -2.08 -2.54
C VAL A 276 -11.61 -3.19 -3.56
N THR A 277 -11.92 -4.39 -3.09
CA THR A 277 -12.33 -5.52 -3.93
C THR A 277 -13.85 -5.64 -4.10
N GLY A 278 -14.61 -4.70 -3.54
CA GLY A 278 -16.05 -4.59 -3.79
C GLY A 278 -16.32 -4.33 -5.27
N ARG A 279 -17.35 -4.99 -5.82
CA ARG A 279 -17.76 -4.76 -7.21
C ARG A 279 -18.75 -3.62 -7.26
N ILE A 280 -18.59 -2.74 -8.25
CA ILE A 280 -19.46 -1.58 -8.38
C ILE A 280 -20.90 -2.05 -8.64
N PRO A 281 -21.88 -1.68 -7.80
CA PRO A 281 -23.28 -2.06 -7.98
C PRO A 281 -23.84 -1.43 -9.27
N ARG A 282 -24.57 -2.19 -10.09
CA ARG A 282 -25.26 -1.64 -11.29
C ARG A 282 -26.28 -0.55 -10.95
N THR A 283 -26.70 -0.46 -9.70
CA THR A 283 -27.67 0.51 -9.21
C THR A 283 -27.04 1.83 -8.76
N ALA A 284 -25.79 2.13 -9.10
CA ALA A 284 -25.17 3.45 -8.90
C ALA A 284 -25.79 4.57 -9.78
N THR A 285 -27.11 4.60 -9.92
CA THR A 285 -27.83 5.80 -10.33
C THR A 285 -27.82 6.77 -9.16
N LEU A 286 -27.39 8.02 -9.38
CA LEU A 286 -27.52 9.15 -8.44
C LEU A 286 -28.99 9.57 -8.15
N ARG A 287 -29.97 8.77 -8.60
CA ARG A 287 -31.38 9.07 -8.40
C ARG A 287 -31.77 8.81 -6.94
N PRO A 288 -32.35 9.80 -6.23
CA PRO A 288 -32.82 9.61 -4.87
C PRO A 288 -33.90 8.52 -4.83
N THR A 289 -33.86 7.68 -3.80
CA THR A 289 -34.92 6.68 -3.56
C THR A 289 -35.94 7.33 -2.62
N VAL A 290 -37.20 7.38 -3.03
CA VAL A 290 -38.29 7.92 -2.21
C VAL A 290 -38.99 6.74 -1.54
N VAL A 291 -39.09 6.78 -0.22
CA VAL A 291 -39.81 5.78 0.57
C VAL A 291 -40.91 6.51 1.35
N ALA A 292 -42.16 6.08 1.17
CA ALA A 292 -43.28 6.59 1.95
C ALA A 292 -43.11 6.18 3.41
N LEU A 293 -43.26 7.15 4.32
CA LEU A 293 -43.06 6.99 5.75
C LEU A 293 -44.41 7.14 6.44
N ASP A 294 -44.91 6.04 6.99
CA ASP A 294 -46.16 6.04 7.76
C ASP A 294 -45.88 6.46 9.21
N TRP A 295 -46.86 7.07 9.86
CA TRP A 295 -46.73 7.53 11.25
C TRP A 295 -46.27 6.43 12.22
N GLN A 296 -46.71 5.19 11.99
CA GLN A 296 -46.36 4.02 12.82
C GLN A 296 -44.89 3.58 12.68
N ARG A 297 -44.21 4.02 11.62
CA ARG A 297 -42.80 3.70 11.31
C ARG A 297 -41.88 4.88 11.57
N MET A 298 -42.42 5.96 12.14
CA MET A 298 -41.64 7.14 12.45
C MET A 298 -40.71 6.82 13.63
N GLY A 299 -39.41 6.71 13.35
CA GLY A 299 -38.39 6.26 14.29
C GLY A 299 -37.67 4.98 13.85
N ASP A 300 -38.19 4.26 12.86
CA ASP A 300 -37.47 3.18 12.20
C ASP A 300 -36.17 3.73 11.58
N PRO A 301 -35.09 2.92 11.52
CA PRO A 301 -33.91 3.30 10.77
C PRO A 301 -34.28 3.57 9.30
N PRO A 302 -33.58 4.52 8.63
CA PRO A 302 -33.83 4.82 7.23
C PRO A 302 -33.84 3.54 6.39
N THR A 303 -34.87 3.39 5.54
CA THR A 303 -34.94 2.22 4.64
C THR A 303 -33.71 2.22 3.75
N ARG A 304 -32.86 1.22 3.93
CA ARG A 304 -31.63 1.09 3.16
C ARG A 304 -31.98 0.67 1.74
N ARG A 305 -31.34 1.32 0.76
CA ARG A 305 -31.43 0.89 -0.62
C ARG A 305 -30.78 -0.50 -0.75
N PRO A 306 -31.47 -1.51 -1.27
CA PRO A 306 -30.82 -2.76 -1.60
C PRO A 306 -29.82 -2.52 -2.74
N LEU A 307 -28.53 -2.63 -2.42
CA LEU A 307 -27.45 -2.60 -3.40
C LEU A 307 -27.30 -4.02 -3.91
N ARG A 308 -27.72 -4.27 -5.16
CA ARG A 308 -27.43 -5.54 -5.81
C ARG A 308 -26.08 -5.43 -6.48
N GLU A 309 -25.06 -6.03 -5.86
CA GLU A 309 -23.81 -6.34 -6.57
C GLU A 309 -24.20 -7.26 -7.74
N LEU A 310 -23.90 -6.83 -8.97
CA LEU A 310 -24.18 -7.67 -10.13
C LEU A 310 -22.85 -8.29 -10.54
N GLY A 311 -22.81 -9.62 -10.49
CA GLY A 311 -21.63 -10.40 -10.83
C GLY A 311 -21.13 -9.97 -12.21
N ASN A 312 -19.86 -9.56 -12.25
CA ASN A 312 -19.04 -9.17 -13.41
C ASN A 312 -18.71 -7.67 -13.59
N GLY A 313 -19.12 -6.75 -12.69
CA GLY A 313 -18.62 -5.36 -12.71
C GLY A 313 -17.15 -5.22 -12.24
N PRO A 314 -16.41 -4.16 -12.64
CA PRO A 314 -15.05 -3.93 -12.15
C PRO A 314 -15.06 -3.64 -10.65
N THR A 315 -13.92 -3.89 -9.99
CA THR A 315 -13.70 -3.51 -8.60
C THR A 315 -13.11 -2.10 -8.53
N ASP A 316 -13.20 -1.46 -7.35
CA ASP A 316 -12.56 -0.16 -7.12
C ASP A 316 -11.03 -0.25 -7.34
N LEU A 317 -10.40 -1.35 -6.90
CA LEU A 317 -8.99 -1.64 -7.15
C LEU A 317 -8.65 -1.70 -8.64
N ALA A 318 -9.48 -2.37 -9.45
CA ALA A 318 -9.26 -2.47 -10.90
C ALA A 318 -9.40 -1.11 -11.60
N LEU A 319 -10.39 -0.31 -11.19
CA LEU A 319 -10.54 1.05 -11.71
C LEU A 319 -9.36 1.95 -11.31
N LEU A 320 -8.90 1.85 -10.06
CA LEU A 320 -7.74 2.58 -9.57
C LEU A 320 -6.48 2.20 -10.34
N ALA A 321 -6.21 0.90 -10.50
CA ALA A 321 -5.07 0.41 -11.27
C ALA A 321 -5.08 0.96 -12.70
N SER A 322 -6.22 0.89 -13.39
CA SER A 322 -6.37 1.46 -14.74
C SER A 322 -6.13 2.98 -14.77
N ALA A 323 -6.62 3.72 -13.77
CA ALA A 323 -6.40 5.16 -13.68
C ALA A 323 -4.92 5.50 -13.44
N LEU A 324 -4.25 4.78 -12.55
CA LEU A 324 -2.84 4.98 -12.23
C LEU A 324 -1.93 4.64 -13.41
N GLN A 325 -2.23 3.58 -14.16
CA GLN A 325 -1.49 3.22 -15.38
C GLN A 325 -1.58 4.33 -16.44
N ARG A 326 -2.78 4.88 -16.68
CA ARG A 326 -2.95 6.03 -17.58
C ARG A 326 -2.21 7.26 -17.09
N ALA A 327 -2.26 7.55 -15.78
CA ALA A 327 -1.56 8.66 -15.18
C ALA A 327 -0.04 8.53 -15.35
N ALA A 328 0.52 7.35 -15.06
CA ALA A 328 1.95 7.06 -15.22
C ALA A 328 2.43 7.22 -16.67
N GLN A 329 1.66 6.69 -17.63
CA GLN A 329 1.93 6.86 -19.06
C GLN A 329 1.91 8.34 -19.47
N SER A 330 0.92 9.11 -19.01
CA SER A 330 0.81 10.53 -19.31
C SER A 330 1.94 11.38 -18.71
N ALA A 331 2.47 10.95 -17.57
CA ALA A 331 3.55 11.62 -16.86
C ALA A 331 4.95 11.15 -17.30
N GLY A 332 5.05 10.15 -18.18
CA GLY A 332 6.32 9.58 -18.62
C GLY A 332 7.10 8.90 -17.49
N THR A 333 6.42 8.40 -16.46
CA THR A 333 7.06 7.76 -15.30
C THR A 333 7.17 6.27 -15.52
N GLU A 334 8.39 5.74 -15.50
CA GLU A 334 8.63 4.30 -15.48
C GLU A 334 8.62 3.78 -14.05
N ALA A 335 8.05 2.59 -13.85
CA ALA A 335 8.06 1.92 -12.56
C ALA A 335 9.49 1.47 -12.20
N ALA A 336 9.75 1.35 -10.89
CA ALA A 336 11.00 0.76 -10.42
C ALA A 336 11.19 -0.65 -11.02
N PRO A 337 12.43 -1.04 -11.38
CA PRO A 337 12.70 -2.38 -11.89
C PRO A 337 12.29 -3.44 -10.86
N PRO A 338 11.83 -4.62 -11.32
CA PRO A 338 11.50 -5.73 -10.43
C PRO A 338 12.72 -6.19 -9.63
N LEU A 339 12.49 -6.69 -8.41
CA LEU A 339 13.57 -7.32 -7.63
C LEU A 339 13.96 -8.69 -8.21
N LEU A 340 13.00 -9.37 -8.85
CA LEU A 340 13.16 -10.68 -9.48
C LEU A 340 13.29 -10.57 -11.01
#